data_AF-A0AAW8L6V3-F1
#
_entry.id   AF-A0AAW8L6V3-F1
#
_cell.length_a   1.000
_cell.length_b   1.000
_cell.length_c   1.000
_cell.angle_alpha   90.00
_cell.angle_beta   90.00
_cell.angle_gamma   90.00
#
_symmetry.space_group_name_H-M   'P 1'
#
loop_
_entity.id
_entity.type
_entity.pdbx_description
1 polymer ?
#
loop_
_entity_poly.entity_id
_entity_poly.type
_entity_poly.pdbx_seq_one_letter_code
_entity_poly.pdbx_strand_id
1 'polypeptide(L)'
;MSDLVRGVSVRAVDELADRLAASVMGLAGPDALRALADAYRGFAHAHPGLYPMTQVPAEASDGSLSPLRSSAAQRTVAIVTAALGGYRIPEDRIIDAMRMTRASLHGFVDIEVHGGFAMNAPIDVSFATLVDSLDAALVALGEQ
;
A
#
# COMPACT_ATOMS: atom_id res chain seq x y z
N MET A 1 -10.84 3.37 -20.60
CA MET A 1 -11.55 3.88 -19.40
C MET A 1 -12.54 4.99 -19.78
N SER A 2 -13.63 5.26 -19.04
CA SER A 2 -14.33 6.56 -19.19
C SER A 2 -13.59 7.67 -18.42
N ASP A 3 -13.73 8.93 -18.84
CA ASP A 3 -13.09 10.08 -18.17
C ASP A 3 -13.50 10.19 -16.69
N LEU A 4 -14.75 9.84 -16.37
CA LEU A 4 -15.24 9.79 -14.99
C LEU A 4 -14.50 8.74 -14.16
N VAL A 5 -14.38 7.50 -14.67
CA VAL A 5 -13.68 6.42 -13.96
C VAL A 5 -12.22 6.77 -13.75
N ARG A 6 -11.56 7.36 -14.76
CA ARG A 6 -10.20 7.88 -14.63
C ARG A 6 -10.09 8.96 -13.55
N GLY A 7 -11.00 9.94 -13.53
CA GLY A 7 -11.00 11.00 -12.52
C GLY A 7 -11.19 10.48 -11.10
N VAL A 8 -12.10 9.52 -10.92
CA VAL A 8 -12.33 8.85 -9.62
C VAL A 8 -11.09 8.06 -9.18
N SER A 9 -10.43 7.32 -10.08
CA SER A 9 -9.21 6.59 -9.76
C SER A 9 -8.06 7.50 -9.33
N VAL A 10 -7.84 8.62 -10.03
CA VAL A 10 -6.81 9.59 -9.62
C VAL A 10 -7.10 10.12 -8.21
N ARG A 11 -8.35 10.53 -7.96
CA ARG A 11 -8.76 11.02 -6.63
C ARG A 11 -8.61 9.97 -5.54
N ALA A 12 -8.93 8.70 -5.84
CA ALA A 12 -8.78 7.60 -4.90
C ALA A 12 -7.32 7.39 -4.50
N VAL A 13 -6.41 7.41 -5.48
CA VAL A 13 -4.98 7.27 -5.25
C VAL A 13 -4.43 8.47 -4.47
N ASP A 14 -4.84 9.69 -4.79
CA ASP A 14 -4.45 10.89 -4.05
C ASP A 14 -4.89 10.83 -2.57
N GLU A 15 -6.15 10.46 -2.31
CA GLU A 15 -6.65 10.38 -0.94
C GLU A 15 -5.95 9.29 -0.12
N LEU A 16 -5.66 8.13 -0.75
CA LEU A 16 -4.86 7.10 -0.11
C LEU A 16 -3.44 7.61 0.16
N ALA A 17 -2.79 8.25 -0.81
CA ALA A 17 -1.44 8.79 -0.66
C ALA A 17 -1.34 9.80 0.50
N ASP A 18 -2.31 10.71 0.62
CA ASP A 18 -2.34 11.70 1.71
C ASP A 18 -2.48 11.04 3.09
N ARG A 19 -3.31 9.99 3.19
CA ARG A 19 -3.45 9.23 4.45
C ARG A 19 -2.18 8.46 4.83
N LEU A 20 -1.56 7.80 3.86
CA LEU A 20 -0.30 7.09 4.08
C LEU A 20 0.82 8.07 4.46
N ALA A 21 0.89 9.24 3.82
CA ALA A 21 1.87 10.28 4.16
C ALA A 21 1.70 10.75 5.60
N ALA A 22 0.46 11.01 6.01
CA ALA A 22 0.16 11.48 7.36
C ALA A 22 0.47 10.43 8.42
N SER A 23 0.26 9.14 8.14
CA SER A 23 0.47 8.08 9.12
C SER A 23 1.94 7.80 9.43
N VAL A 24 2.86 8.06 8.50
CA VAL A 24 4.29 7.76 8.66
C VAL A 24 5.14 8.96 9.08
N MET A 25 4.55 10.14 9.31
CA MET A 25 5.31 11.34 9.68
C MET A 25 6.14 11.12 10.95
N GLY A 26 7.46 11.27 10.83
CA GLY A 26 8.40 11.11 11.95
C GLY A 26 8.68 9.66 12.34
N LEU A 27 8.18 8.68 11.59
CA LEU A 27 8.40 7.25 11.81
C LEU A 27 9.36 6.67 10.76
N ALA A 28 10.03 5.57 11.11
CA ALA A 28 10.81 4.75 10.19
C ALA A 28 10.80 3.27 10.62
N GLY A 29 11.08 2.36 9.68
CA GLY A 29 11.26 0.94 10.00
C GLY A 29 9.97 0.28 10.49
N PRO A 30 10.00 -0.54 11.57
CA PRO A 30 8.84 -1.28 12.05
C PRO A 30 7.64 -0.39 12.41
N ASP A 31 7.88 0.75 13.06
CA ASP A 31 6.80 1.66 13.47
C ASP A 31 6.14 2.34 12.28
N ALA A 32 6.93 2.74 11.27
CA ALA A 32 6.39 3.27 10.03
C ALA A 32 5.61 2.21 9.25
N LEU A 33 6.09 0.95 9.24
CA LEU A 33 5.39 -0.14 8.57
C LEU A 33 4.02 -0.40 9.20
N ARG A 34 3.93 -0.46 10.53
CA ARG A 34 2.66 -0.63 11.24
C ARG A 34 1.69 0.52 10.96
N ALA A 35 2.15 1.76 11.10
CA ALA A 35 1.31 2.94 10.83
C ALA A 35 0.85 3.03 9.37
N LEU A 36 1.69 2.61 8.42
CA LEU A 36 1.35 2.52 7.01
C LEU A 36 0.29 1.44 6.77
N ALA A 37 0.46 0.25 7.34
CA ALA A 37 -0.47 -0.87 7.22
C ALA A 37 -1.85 -0.52 7.79
N ASP A 38 -1.90 0.08 8.99
CA ASP A 38 -3.15 0.50 9.63
C ASP A 38 -3.87 1.56 8.80
N ALA A 39 -3.15 2.54 8.26
CA ALA A 39 -3.75 3.57 7.40
C ALA A 39 -4.28 2.98 6.08
N TYR A 40 -3.55 2.03 5.49
CA TYR A 40 -3.96 1.32 4.28
C TYR A 40 -5.26 0.53 4.50
N ARG A 41 -5.29 -0.30 5.55
CA ARG A 41 -6.47 -1.08 5.95
C ARG A 41 -7.63 -0.17 6.32
N GLY A 42 -7.39 0.84 7.14
CA GLY A 42 -8.40 1.82 7.57
C GLY A 42 -9.03 2.59 6.40
N PHE A 43 -8.24 2.94 5.37
CA PHE A 43 -8.78 3.56 4.15
C PHE A 43 -9.76 2.63 3.43
N ALA A 44 -9.41 1.36 3.27
CA ALA A 44 -10.26 0.39 2.57
C ALA A 44 -11.59 0.13 3.30
N HIS A 45 -11.54 0.01 4.64
CA HIS A 45 -12.74 -0.11 5.47
C HIS A 45 -13.61 1.14 5.47
N ALA A 46 -12.99 2.33 5.52
CA ALA A 46 -13.73 3.60 5.50
C ALA A 46 -14.39 3.85 4.13
N HIS A 47 -13.78 3.36 3.05
CA HIS A 47 -14.19 3.66 1.68
C HIS A 47 -14.22 2.43 0.76
N PRO A 48 -15.07 1.43 1.05
CA PRO A 48 -15.07 0.15 0.32
C PRO A 48 -15.41 0.30 -1.17
N GLY A 49 -16.18 1.33 -1.56
CA GLY A 49 -16.46 1.63 -2.98
C GLY A 49 -15.37 2.41 -3.71
N LEU A 50 -14.53 3.17 -2.98
CA LEU A 50 -13.44 3.95 -3.55
C LEU A 50 -12.13 3.16 -3.59
N TYR A 51 -11.91 2.26 -2.63
CA TYR A 51 -10.68 1.49 -2.52
C TYR A 51 -10.33 0.70 -3.80
N PRO A 52 -11.27 -0.02 -4.47
CA PRO A 52 -10.96 -0.69 -5.73
C PRO A 52 -10.45 0.27 -6.81
N MET A 53 -10.86 1.54 -6.78
CA MET A 53 -10.42 2.56 -7.73
C MET A 53 -8.93 2.91 -7.59
N THR A 54 -8.31 2.60 -6.44
CA THR A 54 -6.86 2.74 -6.23
C THR A 54 -6.03 1.67 -6.96
N GLN A 55 -6.67 0.58 -7.40
CA GLN A 55 -6.02 -0.54 -8.09
C GLN A 55 -6.13 -0.44 -9.62
N VAL A 56 -6.96 0.47 -10.12
CA VAL A 56 -7.15 0.70 -11.55
C VAL A 56 -5.86 1.25 -12.15
N PRO A 57 -5.29 0.60 -13.19
CA PRO A 57 -4.10 1.12 -13.86
C PRO A 57 -4.36 2.51 -14.43
N ALA A 58 -3.44 3.45 -14.18
CA ALA A 58 -3.45 4.72 -14.87
C ALA A 58 -3.05 4.49 -16.34
N GLU A 59 -4.04 4.46 -17.24
CA GLU A 59 -3.80 4.55 -18.69
C GLU A 59 -3.28 5.97 -18.99
N ALA A 60 -2.12 6.06 -19.65
CA ALA A 60 -1.66 7.32 -20.18
C ALA A 60 -2.49 7.73 -21.41
N SER A 61 -2.57 9.02 -21.70
CA SER A 61 -3.32 9.57 -22.84
C SER A 61 -2.83 9.07 -24.22
N ASP A 62 -1.67 8.41 -24.28
CA ASP A 62 -1.07 7.78 -25.47
C ASP A 62 -1.35 6.27 -25.57
N GLY A 63 -2.18 5.70 -24.68
CA GLY A 63 -2.48 4.27 -24.63
C GLY A 63 -1.38 3.43 -23.95
N SER A 64 -0.31 4.05 -23.45
CA SER A 64 0.70 3.38 -22.65
C SER A 64 0.19 3.15 -21.22
N LEU A 65 0.38 1.95 -20.68
CA LEU A 65 0.24 1.71 -19.25
C LEU A 65 1.48 2.25 -18.55
N SER A 66 1.44 3.48 -18.05
CA SER A 66 2.49 4.01 -17.17
C SER A 66 1.90 4.47 -15.84
N PRO A 67 1.78 3.57 -14.85
CA PRO A 67 1.33 3.89 -13.49
C PRO A 67 2.15 5.00 -12.83
N LEU A 68 3.41 5.17 -13.27
CA LEU A 68 4.40 6.09 -12.70
C LEU A 68 4.29 7.53 -13.22
N ARG A 69 3.33 7.89 -14.08
CA ARG A 69 3.19 9.28 -14.58
C ARG A 69 2.19 10.14 -13.80
N SER A 70 1.35 9.56 -12.92
CA SER A 70 0.55 10.38 -12.03
C SER A 70 1.41 10.82 -10.84
N SER A 71 1.36 12.11 -10.50
CA SER A 71 2.02 12.66 -9.31
C SER A 71 1.62 11.90 -8.05
N ALA A 72 0.37 11.46 -7.98
CA ALA A 72 -0.20 10.64 -6.92
C ALA A 72 0.57 9.32 -6.72
N ALA A 73 0.78 8.57 -7.81
CA ALA A 73 1.46 7.27 -7.75
C ALA A 73 2.95 7.43 -7.40
N GLN A 74 3.63 8.43 -7.96
CA GLN A 74 5.01 8.76 -7.60
C GLN A 74 5.12 9.12 -6.12
N ARG A 75 4.16 9.90 -5.60
CA ARG A 75 4.10 10.28 -4.19
C ARG A 75 3.89 9.07 -3.29
N THR A 76 2.96 8.18 -3.63
CA THR A 76 2.74 6.92 -2.88
C THR A 76 4.01 6.08 -2.84
N VAL A 77 4.71 5.94 -3.96
CA VAL A 77 6.00 5.23 -4.00
C VAL A 77 7.01 5.90 -3.06
N ALA A 78 7.18 7.22 -3.14
CA ALA A 78 8.11 7.94 -2.28
C ALA A 78 7.79 7.80 -0.78
N ILE A 79 6.50 7.84 -0.40
CA ILE A 79 6.06 7.67 0.98
C ILE A 79 6.42 6.27 1.49
N VAL A 80 6.08 5.23 0.74
CA VAL A 80 6.37 3.85 1.15
C VAL A 80 7.88 3.62 1.18
N THR A 81 8.65 4.11 0.20
CA THR A 81 10.11 4.02 0.23
C THR A 81 10.70 4.73 1.45
N ALA A 82 10.20 5.90 1.82
CA ALA A 82 10.64 6.61 3.02
C ALA A 82 10.31 5.82 4.31
N ALA A 83 9.10 5.27 4.40
CA ALA A 83 8.70 4.42 5.52
C ALA A 83 9.62 3.18 5.67
N LEU A 84 10.03 2.60 4.54
CA LEU A 84 10.94 1.47 4.48
C LEU A 84 12.42 1.84 4.72
N GLY A 85 12.77 3.13 4.83
CA GLY A 85 14.15 3.58 4.98
C GLY A 85 14.88 3.02 6.22
N GLY A 86 14.12 2.65 7.26
CA GLY A 86 14.67 2.03 8.48
C GLY A 86 15.24 0.62 8.27
N TYR A 87 14.86 -0.07 7.20
CA TYR A 87 15.30 -1.45 6.92
C TYR A 87 16.63 -1.54 6.17
N ARG A 88 17.20 -0.43 5.70
CA ARG A 88 18.49 -0.39 4.96
C ARG A 88 18.54 -1.31 3.73
N ILE A 89 17.40 -1.47 3.06
CA ILE A 89 17.27 -2.32 1.87
C ILE A 89 18.19 -1.82 0.75
N PRO A 90 18.98 -2.70 0.11
CA PRO A 90 19.79 -2.36 -1.05
C PRO A 90 18.97 -1.76 -2.20
N GLU A 91 19.56 -0.82 -2.95
CA GLU A 91 18.86 -0.08 -4.01
C GLU A 91 18.22 -0.99 -5.07
N ASP A 92 18.92 -2.06 -5.46
CA ASP A 92 18.45 -3.06 -6.43
C ASP A 92 17.29 -3.92 -5.90
N ARG A 93 17.04 -3.91 -4.59
CA ARG A 93 15.97 -4.67 -3.90
C ARG A 93 14.80 -3.80 -3.43
N ILE A 94 14.89 -2.47 -3.53
CA ILE A 94 13.79 -1.57 -3.11
C ILE A 94 12.49 -1.89 -3.85
N ILE A 95 12.55 -2.20 -5.16
CA ILE A 95 11.36 -2.54 -5.95
C ILE A 95 10.71 -3.83 -5.44
N ASP A 96 11.51 -4.82 -5.03
CA ASP A 96 11.00 -6.06 -4.45
C ASP A 96 10.29 -5.78 -3.13
N ALA A 97 10.93 -5.02 -2.22
CA ALA A 97 10.36 -4.63 -0.94
C ALA A 97 9.02 -3.89 -1.09
N MET A 98 8.96 -2.95 -2.03
CA MET A 98 7.76 -2.20 -2.38
C MET A 98 6.64 -3.12 -2.87
N ARG A 99 6.94 -4.03 -3.80
CA ARG A 99 5.96 -4.96 -4.36
C ARG A 99 5.47 -5.95 -3.31
N MET A 100 6.36 -6.49 -2.47
CA MET A 100 6.03 -7.37 -1.36
C MET A 100 5.09 -6.68 -0.38
N THR A 101 5.45 -5.47 0.07
CA THR A 101 4.64 -4.67 1.00
C THR A 101 3.26 -4.41 0.42
N ARG A 102 3.17 -3.91 -0.82
CA ARG A 102 1.88 -3.64 -1.46
C ARG A 102 1.06 -4.92 -1.65
N ALA A 103 1.65 -5.99 -2.14
CA ALA A 103 0.94 -7.24 -2.42
C ALA A 103 0.35 -7.87 -1.15
N SER A 104 1.14 -7.91 -0.07
CA SER A 104 0.70 -8.43 1.23
C SER A 104 -0.46 -7.63 1.78
N LEU A 105 -0.32 -6.29 1.86
CA LEU A 105 -1.38 -5.43 2.40
C LEU A 105 -2.63 -5.45 1.52
N HIS A 106 -2.47 -5.30 0.20
CA HIS A 106 -3.58 -5.31 -0.73
C HIS A 106 -4.35 -6.64 -0.67
N GLY A 107 -3.64 -7.77 -0.74
CA GLY A 107 -4.27 -9.09 -0.75
C GLY A 107 -5.06 -9.36 0.53
N PHE A 108 -4.49 -9.03 1.70
CA PHE A 108 -5.21 -9.21 2.96
C PHE A 108 -6.46 -8.34 3.03
N VAL A 109 -6.31 -7.05 2.76
CA VAL A 109 -7.39 -6.07 2.88
C VAL A 109 -8.49 -6.30 1.85
N ASP A 110 -8.14 -6.72 0.63
CA ASP A 110 -9.12 -7.05 -0.41
C ASP A 110 -9.95 -8.27 -0.01
N ILE A 111 -9.32 -9.34 0.50
CA ILE A 111 -10.04 -10.51 1.03
C ILE A 111 -10.93 -10.10 2.20
N GLU A 112 -10.42 -9.25 3.11
CA GLU A 112 -11.17 -8.78 4.27
C GLU A 112 -12.42 -7.99 3.90
N VAL A 113 -12.28 -6.97 3.05
CA VAL A 113 -13.38 -6.07 2.64
C VAL A 113 -14.48 -6.83 1.91
N HIS A 114 -14.13 -7.90 1.20
CA HIS A 114 -15.09 -8.80 0.54
C HIS A 114 -15.62 -9.93 1.45
N GLY A 115 -15.29 -9.93 2.74
CA GLY A 115 -15.77 -10.92 3.71
C GLY A 115 -15.20 -12.33 3.51
N GLY A 116 -14.04 -12.47 2.87
CA GLY A 116 -13.43 -13.75 2.50
C GLY A 116 -12.81 -14.54 3.66
N PHE A 117 -12.67 -13.93 4.84
CA PHE A 117 -12.17 -14.62 6.03
C PHE A 117 -13.30 -15.31 6.80
N ALA A 118 -13.63 -16.55 6.40
CA ALA A 118 -14.73 -17.34 6.99
C ALA A 118 -14.34 -18.16 8.24
N MET A 119 -13.06 -18.21 8.60
CA MET A 119 -12.58 -18.98 9.75
C MET A 119 -12.88 -18.24 11.07
N ASN A 120 -13.17 -18.99 12.15
CA ASN A 120 -13.47 -18.43 13.47
C ASN A 120 -12.19 -17.98 14.21
N ALA A 121 -11.55 -16.94 13.70
CA ALA A 121 -10.38 -16.30 14.30
C ALA A 121 -10.51 -14.76 14.17
N PRO A 122 -10.02 -13.97 15.14
CA PRO A 122 -10.04 -12.52 15.03
C PRO A 122 -9.17 -12.04 13.85
N ILE A 123 -9.77 -11.33 12.89
CA ILE A 123 -9.06 -10.83 11.70
C ILE A 123 -7.92 -9.87 12.09
N ASP A 124 -8.10 -9.09 13.16
CA ASP A 124 -7.06 -8.17 13.66
C ASP A 124 -5.77 -8.90 14.06
N VAL A 125 -5.88 -10.10 14.64
CA VAL A 125 -4.71 -10.91 15.01
C VAL A 125 -3.99 -11.39 13.76
N SER A 126 -4.74 -11.83 12.74
CA SER A 126 -4.15 -12.24 11.45
C SER A 126 -3.51 -11.06 10.71
N PHE A 127 -4.08 -9.87 10.80
CA PHE A 127 -3.50 -8.66 10.21
C PHE A 127 -2.20 -8.26 10.91
N ALA A 128 -2.18 -8.23 12.25
CA ALA A 128 -0.96 -7.97 13.01
C ALA A 128 0.14 -9.00 12.68
N THR A 129 -0.23 -10.29 12.59
CA THR A 129 0.69 -11.36 12.21
C THR A 129 1.30 -11.14 10.81
N LEU A 130 0.50 -10.69 9.84
CA LEU A 130 0.98 -10.37 8.49
C LEU A 130 2.01 -9.22 8.53
N VAL A 131 1.72 -8.16 9.29
CA VAL A 131 2.58 -6.98 9.40
C VAL A 131 3.90 -7.33 10.08
N ASP A 132 3.87 -8.10 11.18
CA ASP A 132 5.08 -8.56 11.86
C ASP A 132 5.90 -9.54 10.99
N SER A 133 5.23 -10.36 10.17
CA SER A 133 5.93 -11.24 9.21
C SER A 133 6.61 -10.43 8.10
N LEU A 134 5.98 -9.35 7.66
CA LEU A 134 6.53 -8.44 6.66
C LEU A 134 7.71 -7.64 7.22
N ASP A 135 7.63 -7.17 8.47
CA ASP A 135 8.75 -6.56 9.21
C ASP A 135 9.98 -7.50 9.19
N ALA A 136 9.81 -8.75 9.63
CA ALA A 136 10.90 -9.73 9.64
C ALA A 136 11.48 -9.98 8.24
N ALA A 137 10.65 -10.06 7.20
CA ALA A 137 11.10 -10.24 5.82
C ALA A 137 11.88 -9.03 5.29
N LEU A 138 11.47 -7.80 5.66
CA LEU A 138 12.14 -6.57 5.26
C LEU A 138 13.48 -6.39 5.99
N VAL A 139 13.57 -6.78 7.27
CA VAL A 139 14.85 -6.86 8.00
C VAL A 139 15.80 -7.80 7.27
N ALA A 140 15.36 -9.02 6.97
CA ALA A 140 16.19 -10.01 6.26
C ALA A 140 16.62 -9.55 4.85
N LEU A 141 15.84 -8.69 4.21
CA LEU A 141 16.18 -8.12 2.91
C LEU A 141 17.26 -7.03 3.01
N GLY A 142 17.33 -6.31 4.13
CA GLY A 142 18.35 -5.30 4.40
C GLY A 142 19.70 -5.84 4.89
N GLU A 143 19.72 -7.09 5.34
CA GLU A 143 20.94 -7.79 5.79
C GLU A 143 21.70 -8.48 4.65
N GLN A 144 21.13 -8.51 3.45
CA GLN A 144 21.73 -9.06 2.23
C GLN A 144 22.56 -8.02 1.48
#